data_AF-A0A6B3C8U5-F1
#
_entry.id   AF-A0A6B3C8U5-F1
#
_cell.length_a   1.000
_cell.length_b   1.000
_cell.length_c   1.000
_cell.angle_alpha   90.00
_cell.angle_beta   90.00
_cell.angle_gamma   90.00
#
_symmetry.space_group_name_H-M   'P 1'
#
loop_
_entity.id
_entity.type
_entity.pdbx_description
1 polymer ?
#
loop_
_entity_poly.entity_id
_entity_poly.type
_entity_poly.pdbx_seq_one_letter_code
_entity_poly.pdbx_strand_id
1 'polypeptide(L)' 'SKVKAHDELNGAGIGDLVEIMETRPLSATKRWRVVEILEKAK' A
#
# COMPACT_ATOMS: atom_id res chain seq x y z
N SER A 1 13.91 -0.68 5.91
CA SER A 1 13.14 -1.85 5.40
C SER A 1 12.12 -1.34 4.39
N LYS A 2 11.98 -1.96 3.21
CA LYS A 2 10.99 -1.57 2.19
C LYS A 2 9.98 -2.70 2.03
N VAL A 3 8.69 -2.38 1.94
CA VAL A 3 7.61 -3.36 1.75
C VAL A 3 6.91 -3.13 0.42
N LYS A 4 6.33 -4.19 -0.14
CA LYS A 4 5.50 -4.10 -1.35
C LYS A 4 4.05 -4.29 -0.96
N ALA A 5 3.26 -3.24 -1.14
CA ALA A 5 1.83 -3.27 -0.92
C ALA A 5 1.07 -3.52 -2.24
N HIS A 6 -0.13 -4.08 -2.11
CA HIS A 6 -1.11 -4.14 -3.17
C HIS A 6 -2.13 -3.03 -2.96
N ASP A 7 -2.31 -2.20 -3.99
CA ASP A 7 -3.41 -1.26 -4.14
C ASP A 7 -4.29 -1.80 -5.28
N GLU A 8 -5.59 -1.95 -5.04
CA GLU A 8 -6.55 -2.45 -6.02
C GLU A 8 -7.06 -1.34 -6.95
N LEU A 9 -7.16 -0.11 -6.45
CA LEU A 9 -7.73 1.03 -7.18
C LEU A 9 -6.66 1.94 -7.80
N ASN A 10 -5.37 1.66 -7.53
CA ASN A 10 -4.23 2.49 -7.93
C ASN A 10 -4.41 3.96 -7.53
N GLY A 11 -5.00 4.19 -6.35
CA GLY A 11 -5.31 5.52 -5.84
C GLY A 11 -4.14 6.18 -5.13
N ALA A 12 -3.15 5.39 -4.67
CA ALA A 12 -1.97 5.89 -3.97
C ALA A 12 -0.92 6.45 -4.94
N GLY A 13 -0.56 7.71 -4.76
CA GLY A 13 0.47 8.43 -5.51
C GLY A 13 1.85 8.37 -4.85
N ILE A 14 2.84 8.95 -5.53
CA ILE A 14 4.18 9.11 -4.98
C ILE A 14 4.16 10.25 -3.96
N GLY A 15 4.59 9.96 -2.73
CA GLY A 15 4.64 10.93 -1.64
C GLY A 15 3.44 10.90 -0.71
N ASP A 16 2.42 10.09 -1.01
CA ASP A 16 1.25 9.92 -0.14
C ASP A 16 1.62 9.13 1.12
N LEU A 17 1.00 9.51 2.24
CA LEU A 17 1.06 8.75 3.49
C LEU A 17 -0.12 7.79 3.52
N VAL A 18 0.18 6.50 3.51
CA VAL A 18 -0.81 5.43 3.40
C VAL A 18 -0.74 4.47 4.58
N GLU A 19 -1.90 4.00 5.03
CA GLU A 19 -2.02 2.91 5.98
C GLU A 19 -2.04 1.57 5.26
N ILE A 20 -1.23 0.62 5.73
CA ILE A 20 -1.13 -0.72 5.18
C ILE A 20 -1.45 -1.78 6.24
N MET A 21 -2.06 -2.87 5.80
CA MET A 21 -2.41 -4.02 6.64
C MET A 21 -1.78 -5.29 6.09
N GLU A 22 -1.32 -6.17 6.98
CA GLU A 22 -0.80 -7.48 6.61
C GLU A 22 -1.94 -8.39 6.11
N THR A 23 -1.63 -9.17 5.09
CA THR A 23 -2.59 -10.04 4.41
C THR A 23 -1.91 -11.34 4.01
N ARG A 24 -2.70 -12.34 3.58
CA ARG A 24 -2.16 -13.54 2.94
C ARG A 24 -1.23 -13.15 1.78
N PRO A 25 -0.21 -13.97 1.46
CA PRO A 25 0.65 -13.70 0.32
C PRO A 25 -0.16 -13.49 -0.97
N LEU A 26 -0.01 -12.31 -1.58
CA LEU A 26 -0.65 -11.95 -2.85
C LEU A 26 0.28 -12.21 -4.05
N SER A 27 1.58 -12.26 -3.80
CA SER A 27 2.62 -12.57 -4.79
C SER A 27 3.87 -13.07 -4.06
N ALA A 28 4.94 -13.40 -4.80
CA ALA A 28 6.22 -13.83 -4.24
C ALA A 28 6.77 -12.88 -3.17
N THR A 29 6.46 -11.58 -3.26
CA THR A 29 6.97 -10.55 -2.33
C THR A 29 5.91 -9.61 -1.76
N LYS A 30 4.63 -9.72 -2.16
CA LYS A 30 3.55 -8.83 -1.69
C LYS A 30 2.77 -9.51 -0.56
N ARG A 31 2.86 -8.95 0.64
CA ARG A 31 2.15 -9.42 1.87
C ARG A 31 1.35 -8.32 2.55
N TRP A 32 1.29 -7.15 1.93
CA TRP A 32 0.65 -5.96 2.48
C TRP A 32 -0.40 -5.48 1.49
N ARG A 33 -1.53 -4.96 1.98
CA ARG A 33 -2.50 -4.23 1.17
C ARG A 33 -2.62 -2.79 1.69
N VAL A 34 -2.90 -1.86 0.78
CA VAL A 34 -3.30 -0.50 1.15
C VAL A 34 -4.72 -0.55 1.70
N VAL A 35 -4.94 0.04 2.86
CA VAL A 35 -6.25 0.16 3.51
C VAL A 35 -6.83 1.53 3.25
N GLU A 36 -6.06 2.58 3.56
CA GLU A 36 -6.49 3.96 3.48
C GLU A 36 -5.33 4.89 3.13
N ILE A 37 -5.63 6.01 2.46
CA ILE A 37 -4.68 7.09 2.20
C ILE A 37 -4.95 8.19 3.23
N LEU A 38 -4.04 8.36 4.18
CA LEU A 38 -4.18 9.31 5.28
C LEU A 38 -3.87 10.74 4.82
N GLU A 39 -2.79 10.93 4.06
CA GLU A 39 -2.43 12.24 3.49
C GLU A 39 -2.02 12.08 2.03
N LYS A 40 -2.57 12.93 1.16
CA LYS A 40 -2.11 13.04 -0.23
C LYS A 40 -1.03 14.09 -0.34
N ALA A 41 0.02 13.78 -1.10
CA ALA A 41 1.03 14.75 -1.47
C ALA A 41 0.40 15.90 -2.26
N LYS A 42 0.81 17.13 -1.95
CA LYS A 42 0.31 18.36 -2.55
C LYS A 42 1.13 18.80 -3.75
#